data_AF-A0A835ZH89-F1
#
_entry.id   AF-A0A835ZH89-F1
#
_cell.length_a   1.000
_cell.length_b   1.000
_cell.length_c   1.000
_cell.angle_alpha   90.00
_cell.angle_beta   90.00
_cell.angle_gamma   90.00
#
_symmetry.space_group_name_H-M   'P 1'
#
loop_
_entity.id
_entity.type
_entity.pdbx_description
1 polymer ?
#
loop_
_entity_poly.entity_id
_entity_poly.type
_entity_poly.pdbx_seq_one_letter_code
_entity_poly.pdbx_strand_id
1 'polypeptide(L)'
;MPGVTGSMSETNKAYLNDKAALLLQPACDGSSVHRSSIIQQWGLFGGLTPITSEISSTTSAADTVKLYLNTQERFCLLAVGVQNGGKSHTVGAVVENCMLQLPGIIHSAPTATSVMHYDEDTTAQCELSTLTAAGADTPRSVDVFVRNTTVLVSPNYFQQMLVQEKYRGVPNTSVQPLLLDWDVLSADQLKIIMQLSFDQVSSSSVPHYFGALLNKLPEYQRCESMPPYHNFREQLSSKSSTGFTSSQMEPLELRLKLLDAVVQQSAKNVRDYSNRKTFMDAMQDAYDTQGIVIADLSDPLISKQQANCIFQVVLQQFCNKEWNGDKPVRRKLVVFDEAHKYISNDGDGLAHEMLKVVRTMRLTGMRIVVSTQSPAELPHEMLAL
;
A
#
# COMPACT_ATOMS: atom_id res chain seq x y z
N MET A 1 5.57 10.86 -63.69
CA MET A 1 4.80 11.96 -63.08
C MET A 1 4.47 11.55 -61.65
N PRO A 2 4.75 12.39 -60.66
CA PRO A 2 5.78 12.09 -59.65
C PRO A 2 5.25 11.53 -58.32
N GLY A 3 6.18 10.92 -57.57
CA GLY A 3 5.98 10.44 -56.21
C GLY A 3 5.70 11.56 -55.22
N VAL A 4 4.80 11.27 -54.29
CA VAL A 4 4.52 12.13 -53.15
C VAL A 4 5.52 11.77 -52.04
N THR A 5 6.71 12.35 -52.13
CA THR A 5 7.53 12.60 -50.94
C THR A 5 6.79 13.63 -50.10
N GLY A 6 6.04 13.18 -49.09
CA GLY A 6 5.54 14.07 -48.06
C GLY A 6 6.72 14.61 -47.27
N SER A 7 7.17 15.82 -47.59
CA SER A 7 8.09 16.55 -46.74
C SER A 7 7.39 16.78 -45.40
N MET A 8 7.85 16.08 -44.35
CA MET A 8 7.54 16.47 -42.98
C MET A 8 7.93 17.95 -42.84
N SER A 9 6.97 18.79 -42.44
CA SER A 9 7.24 20.19 -42.18
C SER A 9 8.35 20.31 -41.13
N GLU A 10 9.21 21.31 -41.27
CA GLU A 10 10.29 21.62 -40.32
C GLU A 10 9.76 21.79 -38.87
N THR A 11 8.46 22.07 -38.71
CA THR A 11 7.76 22.15 -37.43
C THR A 11 7.72 20.82 -36.65
N ASN A 12 7.67 19.67 -37.35
CA ASN A 12 7.67 18.36 -36.69
C ASN A 12 9.08 17.86 -36.32
N LYS A 13 10.15 18.45 -36.89
CA LYS A 13 11.53 18.18 -36.45
C LYS A 13 11.88 18.93 -35.15
N ALA A 14 11.26 20.08 -34.90
CA ALA A 14 11.47 20.84 -33.67
C ALA A 14 10.92 20.13 -32.41
N TYR A 15 9.81 19.39 -32.52
CA TYR A 15 9.19 18.71 -31.37
C TYR A 15 9.94 17.46 -30.87
N LEU A 16 10.93 16.96 -31.62
CA LEU A 16 11.72 15.79 -31.22
C LEU A 16 13.03 16.19 -30.51
N ASN A 17 13.49 17.43 -30.66
CA ASN A 17 14.73 17.93 -30.04
C ASN A 17 14.55 18.41 -28.58
N ASP A 18 13.32 18.49 -28.07
CA ASP A 18 13.01 18.94 -26.69
C ASP A 18 12.83 17.77 -25.70
N LYS A 19 13.20 16.55 -26.06
CA LYS A 19 13.12 15.41 -25.15
C LYS A 19 14.35 15.43 -24.24
N ALA A 20 14.15 15.62 -22.94
CA ALA A 20 15.15 15.29 -21.93
C ALA A 20 14.86 13.88 -21.40
N ALA A 21 15.91 13.06 -21.24
CA ALA A 21 15.77 11.77 -20.58
C ALA A 21 15.76 11.99 -19.06
N LEU A 22 14.71 11.52 -18.38
CA LEU A 22 14.68 11.47 -16.93
C LEU A 22 15.39 10.20 -16.46
N LEU A 23 16.54 10.37 -15.85
CA LEU A 23 17.26 9.30 -15.17
C LEU A 23 16.88 9.35 -13.69
N LEU A 24 16.11 8.36 -13.24
CA LEU A 24 15.83 8.21 -11.81
C LEU A 24 17.13 7.95 -11.06
N GLN A 25 17.29 8.60 -9.93
CA GLN A 25 18.48 8.43 -9.09
C GLN A 25 18.06 7.88 -7.73
N PRO A 26 18.90 7.04 -7.11
CA PRO A 26 18.77 6.76 -5.69
C PRO A 26 18.75 8.09 -4.93
N ALA A 27 18.07 8.11 -3.80
CA ALA A 27 17.91 9.34 -3.04
C ALA A 27 19.29 9.95 -2.60
N CYS A 28 20.38 9.18 -2.65
CA CYS A 28 21.77 9.67 -2.57
C CYS A 28 22.56 9.47 -3.89
N ASP A 29 23.09 10.55 -4.47
CA ASP A 29 24.18 10.52 -5.45
C ASP A 29 25.52 10.80 -4.74
N GLY A 30 26.56 9.98 -4.98
CA GLY A 30 27.88 10.15 -4.35
C GLY A 30 28.63 11.44 -4.73
N SER A 31 28.03 12.31 -5.53
CA SER A 31 28.55 13.59 -6.01
C SER A 31 28.37 14.68 -4.97
N SER A 32 29.44 14.93 -4.19
CA SER A 32 29.74 16.17 -3.46
C SER A 32 28.54 17.00 -2.99
N VAL A 33 28.19 16.82 -1.71
CA VAL A 33 27.40 17.79 -0.93
C VAL A 33 28.15 19.12 -0.89
N HIS A 34 27.97 19.97 -1.90
CA HIS A 34 28.40 21.37 -1.83
C HIS A 34 27.55 22.05 -0.75
N ARG A 35 28.21 22.46 0.33
CA ARG A 35 27.65 23.18 1.49
C ARG A 35 27.21 24.63 1.14
N SER A 36 26.42 24.80 0.10
CA SER A 36 25.85 26.10 -0.27
C SER A 36 24.36 25.93 -0.51
N SER A 37 23.57 26.50 0.41
CA SER A 37 22.10 26.44 0.54
C SER A 37 21.51 25.04 0.71
N ILE A 38 21.26 24.66 1.97
CA ILE A 38 20.53 23.44 2.36
C ILE A 38 19.10 23.55 1.82
N ILE A 39 18.74 22.79 0.78
CA ILE A 39 17.35 22.66 0.32
C ILE A 39 16.65 21.69 1.27
N GLN A 40 16.14 22.21 2.39
CA GLN A 40 15.80 21.42 3.58
C GLN A 40 14.65 20.39 3.44
N GLN A 41 13.94 20.29 2.30
CA GLN A 41 12.63 19.61 2.26
C GLN A 41 12.32 18.78 1.01
N TRP A 42 13.23 18.64 0.04
CA TRP A 42 12.96 17.94 -1.22
C TRP A 42 13.90 16.77 -1.44
N GLY A 43 13.34 15.61 -1.82
CA GLY A 43 14.10 14.40 -2.13
C GLY A 43 14.59 14.38 -3.58
N LEU A 44 15.79 13.88 -3.87
CA LEU A 44 16.29 13.76 -5.24
C LEU A 44 15.51 12.68 -5.99
N PHE A 45 14.75 13.08 -7.01
CA PHE A 45 13.94 12.16 -7.82
C PHE A 45 14.71 11.64 -9.03
N GLY A 46 15.56 12.49 -9.63
CA GLY A 46 16.35 12.11 -10.78
C GLY A 46 17.06 13.29 -11.43
N GLY A 47 17.66 13.04 -12.58
CA GLY A 47 18.33 14.03 -13.40
C GLY A 47 17.72 14.10 -14.80
N LEU A 48 17.42 15.32 -15.26
CA LEU A 48 17.06 15.58 -16.66
C LEU A 48 18.35 15.78 -17.46
N THR A 49 18.60 14.86 -18.37
CA THR A 49 19.71 14.99 -19.33
C THR A 49 19.14 15.43 -20.68
N PRO A 50 19.52 16.61 -21.20
CA PRO A 50 19.09 17.04 -22.54
C PRO A 50 19.52 16.01 -23.58
N ILE A 51 18.60 15.55 -24.45
CA ILE A 51 18.98 14.68 -25.57
C ILE A 51 19.50 15.59 -26.69
N THR A 52 20.80 15.85 -26.72
CA THR A 52 21.45 16.42 -27.91
C THR A 52 21.66 15.31 -28.94
N SER A 53 21.46 15.62 -30.22
CA SER A 53 21.52 14.69 -31.36
C SER A 53 22.87 13.96 -31.57
N GLU A 54 23.88 14.29 -30.76
CA GLU A 54 25.15 13.59 -30.68
C GLU A 54 25.29 12.94 -29.30
N ILE A 55 24.92 11.66 -29.19
CA ILE A 55 25.30 10.83 -28.04
C ILE A 55 26.81 10.53 -28.20
N SER A 56 27.63 11.55 -27.97
CA SER A 56 29.04 11.36 -27.67
C SER A 56 29.10 10.76 -26.28
N SER A 57 29.91 9.72 -26.07
CA SER A 57 30.05 8.94 -24.83
C SER A 57 30.61 9.72 -23.62
N THR A 58 30.41 11.04 -23.59
CA THR A 58 30.95 12.00 -22.63
C THR A 58 29.94 13.12 -22.35
N THR A 59 28.67 12.80 -22.10
CA THR A 59 27.79 13.76 -21.40
C THR A 59 28.29 13.88 -19.97
N SER A 60 28.86 15.04 -19.61
CA SER A 60 29.37 15.27 -18.26
C SER A 60 28.20 15.39 -17.29
N ALA A 61 28.35 14.90 -16.05
CA ALA A 61 27.35 15.04 -14.98
C ALA A 61 26.99 16.50 -14.65
N ALA A 62 27.70 17.49 -15.21
CA ALA A 62 27.46 18.91 -15.01
C ALA A 62 26.26 19.45 -15.82
N ASP A 63 25.84 18.76 -16.88
CA ASP A 63 24.73 19.21 -17.75
C ASP A 63 23.35 18.66 -17.33
N THR A 64 23.33 17.81 -16.30
CA THR A 64 22.10 17.19 -15.80
C THR A 64 21.38 18.10 -14.82
N VAL A 65 20.15 18.51 -15.15
CA VAL A 65 19.30 19.29 -14.24
C VAL A 65 18.69 18.35 -13.20
N LYS A 66 19.04 18.54 -11.92
CA LYS A 66 18.49 17.74 -10.82
C LYS A 66 17.00 18.05 -10.62
N LEU A 67 16.17 17.01 -10.63
CA LEU A 67 14.77 17.05 -10.26
C LEU A 67 14.59 16.58 -8.82
N TYR A 68 13.81 17.34 -8.07
CA TYR A 68 13.50 17.03 -6.69
C TYR A 68 12.00 16.84 -6.48
N LEU A 69 11.63 15.83 -5.68
CA LEU A 69 10.28 15.57 -5.21
C LEU A 69 10.06 16.29 -3.88
N ASN A 70 9.04 17.14 -3.81
CA ASN A 70 8.62 17.70 -2.53
C ASN A 70 7.90 16.64 -1.69
N THR A 71 8.64 16.04 -0.77
CA THR A 71 8.11 14.98 0.10
C THR A 71 7.45 15.55 1.35
N GLN A 72 7.64 16.83 1.67
CA GLN A 72 7.02 17.48 2.82
C GLN A 72 5.53 17.73 2.59
N GLU A 73 5.15 18.04 1.36
CA GLU A 73 3.74 18.17 0.98
C GLU A 73 3.08 16.81 0.77
N ARG A 74 1.75 16.83 0.84
CA ARG A 74 0.92 15.66 0.55
C ARG A 74 0.72 15.57 -0.95
N PHE A 75 0.81 14.37 -1.48
CA PHE A 75 0.64 14.12 -2.91
C PHE A 75 -0.09 12.81 -3.14
N CYS A 76 -0.75 12.74 -4.29
CA CYS A 76 -1.18 11.51 -4.93
C CYS A 76 -0.30 11.33 -6.17
N LEU A 77 0.43 10.21 -6.26
CA LEU A 77 1.30 9.91 -7.38
C LEU A 77 0.82 8.62 -8.05
N LEU A 78 0.60 8.68 -9.36
CA LEU A 78 0.24 7.52 -10.17
C LEU A 78 1.43 7.15 -11.07
N ALA A 79 2.02 5.99 -10.83
CA ALA A 79 3.02 5.37 -11.67
C ALA A 79 2.34 4.40 -12.64
N VAL A 80 2.24 4.82 -13.91
CA VAL A 80 1.56 4.06 -14.96
C VAL A 80 2.56 3.58 -16.00
N GLY A 81 2.45 2.33 -16.42
CA GLY A 81 3.33 1.76 -17.43
C GLY A 81 3.19 0.25 -17.58
N VAL A 82 3.80 -0.29 -18.63
CA VAL A 82 3.80 -1.74 -18.90
C VAL A 82 4.58 -2.52 -17.83
N GLN A 83 4.32 -3.82 -17.71
CA GLN A 83 5.13 -4.71 -16.89
C GLN A 83 6.62 -4.58 -17.24
N ASN A 84 7.50 -4.61 -16.23
CA ASN A 84 8.95 -4.39 -16.37
C ASN A 84 9.36 -3.02 -16.94
N GLY A 85 8.43 -2.07 -17.07
CA GLY A 85 8.69 -0.71 -17.56
C GLY A 85 9.32 0.25 -16.54
N GLY A 86 9.84 -0.25 -15.42
CA GLY A 86 10.44 0.59 -14.36
C GLY A 86 9.45 1.26 -13.40
N LYS A 87 8.18 0.83 -13.37
CA LYS A 87 7.17 1.33 -12.40
C LYS A 87 7.61 1.11 -10.96
N SER A 88 7.91 -0.13 -10.60
CA SER A 88 8.35 -0.55 -9.27
C SER A 88 9.58 0.24 -8.82
N HIS A 89 10.54 0.45 -9.73
CA HIS A 89 11.72 1.29 -9.48
C HIS A 89 11.34 2.75 -9.21
N THR A 90 10.43 3.33 -9.99
CA THR A 90 9.93 4.69 -9.77
C THR A 90 9.25 4.82 -8.41
N VAL A 91 8.39 3.86 -8.06
CA VAL A 91 7.71 3.81 -6.77
C VAL A 91 8.71 3.63 -5.63
N GLY A 92 9.70 2.75 -5.79
CA GLY A 92 10.80 2.56 -4.84
C GLY A 92 11.55 3.87 -4.56
N ALA A 93 11.95 4.59 -5.61
CA ALA A 93 12.59 5.89 -5.47
C ALA A 93 11.72 6.91 -4.71
N VAL A 94 10.39 6.94 -4.96
CA VAL A 94 9.46 7.80 -4.20
C VAL A 94 9.39 7.39 -2.73
N VAL A 95 9.28 6.09 -2.45
CA VAL A 95 9.22 5.53 -1.09
C VAL A 95 10.50 5.84 -0.33
N GLU A 96 11.67 5.60 -0.92
CA GLU A 96 12.97 5.94 -0.36
C GLU A 96 13.06 7.43 -0.02
N ASN A 97 12.71 8.30 -0.97
CA ASN A 97 12.72 9.75 -0.76
C ASN A 97 11.79 10.18 0.38
N CYS A 98 10.68 9.47 0.61
CA CYS A 98 9.75 9.77 1.70
C CYS A 98 10.22 9.23 3.06
N MET A 99 10.95 8.12 3.09
CA MET A 99 11.33 7.42 4.31
C MET A 99 12.72 7.78 4.82
N LEU A 100 13.70 7.90 3.93
CA LEU A 100 15.10 8.08 4.28
C LEU A 100 15.39 9.52 4.69
N GLN A 101 16.10 9.68 5.81
CA GLN A 101 16.67 10.96 6.22
C GLN A 101 18.08 11.05 5.65
N LEU A 102 18.24 11.84 4.58
CA LEU A 102 19.52 11.97 3.88
C LEU A 102 20.18 13.31 4.17
N PRO A 103 21.52 13.41 4.07
CA PRO A 103 22.21 14.69 4.20
C PRO A 103 21.67 15.69 3.17
N GLY A 104 20.95 16.72 3.64
CA GLY A 104 20.27 17.71 2.80
C GLY A 104 18.75 17.51 2.68
N ILE A 105 18.25 16.29 2.87
CA ILE A 105 16.82 15.95 2.89
C ILE A 105 16.41 15.74 4.36
N ILE A 106 15.96 16.81 5.01
CA ILE A 106 15.54 16.76 6.41
C ILE A 106 14.02 16.68 6.45
N HIS A 107 13.49 15.47 6.60
CA HIS A 107 12.08 15.33 6.97
C HIS A 107 11.91 15.76 8.42
N SER A 108 10.86 16.53 8.68
CA SER A 108 10.51 16.94 10.05
C SER A 108 10.12 15.76 10.97
N ALA A 109 9.80 14.59 10.41
CA ALA A 109 9.39 13.39 11.14
C ALA A 109 9.61 12.10 10.32
N PRO A 110 9.69 10.92 10.95
CA PRO A 110 9.62 9.62 10.26
C PRO A 110 8.31 9.46 9.48
N THR A 111 8.38 8.84 8.30
CA THR A 111 7.19 8.47 7.51
C THR A 111 6.80 7.03 7.81
N ALA A 112 5.60 6.82 8.34
CA ALA A 112 5.02 5.48 8.44
C ALA A 112 4.60 5.01 7.04
N THR A 113 5.06 3.85 6.59
CA THR A 113 4.80 3.37 5.23
C THR A 113 4.13 2.00 5.24
N SER A 114 2.96 1.92 4.58
CA SER A 114 2.24 0.68 4.32
C SER A 114 2.14 0.44 2.82
N VAL A 115 2.47 -0.76 2.38
CA VAL A 115 2.35 -1.21 0.98
C VAL A 115 1.28 -2.29 0.89
N MET A 116 0.43 -2.22 -0.12
CA MET A 116 -0.57 -3.23 -0.46
C MET A 116 -0.14 -3.86 -1.78
N HIS A 117 0.10 -5.16 -1.76
CA HIS A 117 0.57 -5.91 -2.91
C HIS A 117 -0.23 -7.20 -3.05
N TYR A 118 -0.71 -7.48 -4.27
CA TYR A 118 -1.39 -8.70 -4.61
C TYR A 118 -1.05 -9.09 -6.05
N ASP A 119 -0.71 -10.35 -6.22
CA ASP A 119 -0.36 -10.97 -7.49
C ASP A 119 -1.01 -12.36 -7.57
N GLU A 120 -1.47 -12.72 -8.76
CA GLU A 120 -1.94 -14.08 -9.05
C GLU A 120 -0.76 -15.05 -9.13
N ASP A 121 0.43 -14.56 -9.51
CA ASP A 121 1.66 -15.32 -9.44
C ASP A 121 2.19 -15.32 -8.00
N THR A 122 1.98 -16.42 -7.29
CA THR A 122 2.45 -16.63 -5.92
C THR A 122 3.98 -16.51 -5.77
N THR A 123 4.74 -16.68 -6.85
CA THR A 123 6.21 -16.56 -6.85
C THR A 123 6.68 -15.12 -6.97
N ALA A 124 5.85 -14.21 -7.48
CA ALA A 124 6.19 -12.82 -7.69
C ALA A 124 6.29 -12.08 -6.35
N GLN A 125 7.50 -11.62 -6.02
CA GLN A 125 7.79 -10.83 -4.81
C GLN A 125 7.41 -9.36 -5.02
N CYS A 126 6.97 -8.69 -3.96
CA CYS A 126 6.90 -7.23 -3.97
C CYS A 126 8.31 -6.66 -4.00
N GLU A 127 8.67 -5.97 -5.09
CA GLU A 127 10.01 -5.41 -5.29
C GLU A 127 10.39 -4.40 -4.20
N LEU A 128 9.41 -3.73 -3.57
CA LEU A 128 9.63 -2.78 -2.47
C LEU A 128 10.17 -3.46 -1.21
N SER A 129 10.11 -4.79 -1.10
CA SER A 129 10.77 -5.51 -0.01
C SER A 129 12.30 -5.37 -0.04
N THR A 130 12.87 -5.07 -1.21
CA THR A 130 14.32 -4.97 -1.43
C THR A 130 14.91 -3.62 -1.03
N LEU A 131 14.10 -2.65 -0.62
CA LEU A 131 14.55 -1.31 -0.18
C LEU A 131 15.44 -1.34 1.08
N THR A 132 15.52 -2.49 1.76
CA THR A 132 16.43 -2.74 2.88
C THR A 132 17.84 -3.13 2.46
N ALA A 133 18.07 -3.37 1.16
CA ALA A 133 19.36 -3.73 0.60
C ALA A 133 20.00 -2.52 -0.10
N ALA A 134 21.30 -2.33 0.10
CA ALA A 134 22.07 -1.43 -0.74
C ALA A 134 22.17 -2.02 -2.15
N GLY A 135 21.83 -1.23 -3.17
CA GLY A 135 22.10 -1.59 -4.57
C GLY A 135 23.60 -1.65 -4.83
N ALA A 136 24.00 -2.31 -5.93
CA ALA A 136 25.41 -2.42 -6.31
C ALA A 136 26.08 -1.04 -6.52
N ASP A 137 25.28 -0.04 -6.92
CA ASP A 137 25.70 1.33 -7.17
C ASP A 137 25.59 2.27 -5.95
N THR A 138 25.09 1.77 -4.81
CA THR A 138 24.98 2.58 -3.59
C THR A 138 26.39 2.83 -3.03
N PRO A 139 26.82 4.10 -2.87
CA PRO A 139 28.15 4.39 -2.34
C PRO A 139 28.33 3.78 -0.94
N ARG A 140 29.41 3.02 -0.73
CA ARG A 140 29.73 2.36 0.55
C ARG A 140 29.84 3.32 1.76
N SER A 141 29.89 4.62 1.50
CA SER A 141 29.95 5.68 2.51
C SER A 141 28.58 6.15 3.02
N VAL A 142 27.47 5.69 2.43
CA VAL A 142 26.10 6.08 2.81
C VAL A 142 25.43 4.93 3.54
N ASP A 143 25.35 5.03 4.87
CA ASP A 143 24.66 4.09 5.76
C ASP A 143 23.18 4.51 5.95
N VAL A 144 22.47 4.74 4.85
CA VAL A 144 21.05 5.14 4.91
C VAL A 144 20.21 4.26 3.98
N PHE A 145 19.55 3.28 4.59
CA PHE A 145 18.60 2.37 3.95
C PHE A 145 17.36 2.23 4.83
N VAL A 146 16.28 1.67 4.26
CA VAL A 146 15.09 1.32 5.04
C VAL A 146 15.51 0.24 6.03
N ARG A 147 15.37 0.50 7.34
CA ARG A 147 16.03 -0.36 8.34
C ARG A 147 15.50 -1.78 8.39
N ASN A 148 14.19 -1.93 8.20
CA ASN A 148 13.51 -3.21 8.23
C ASN A 148 12.26 -3.23 7.36
N THR A 149 11.97 -4.40 6.81
CA THR A 149 10.74 -4.71 6.09
C THR A 149 9.97 -5.77 6.87
N THR A 150 8.69 -5.51 7.15
CA THR A 150 7.77 -6.52 7.67
C THR A 150 6.76 -6.87 6.60
N VAL A 151 6.83 -8.10 6.08
CA VAL A 151 5.86 -8.62 5.11
C VAL A 151 4.78 -9.37 5.87
N LEU A 152 3.55 -8.87 5.79
CA LEU A 152 2.35 -9.48 6.32
C LEU A 152 1.64 -10.26 5.22
N VAL A 153 1.43 -11.55 5.44
CA VAL A 153 0.82 -12.45 4.45
C VAL A 153 -0.44 -13.11 4.98
N SER A 154 -1.27 -13.65 4.10
CA SER A 154 -2.45 -14.43 4.49
C SER A 154 -2.14 -15.45 5.61
N PRO A 155 -2.86 -15.43 6.75
CA PRO A 155 -2.62 -16.38 7.84
C PRO A 155 -2.79 -17.84 7.44
N ASN A 156 -3.63 -18.12 6.42
CA ASN A 156 -3.86 -19.47 5.92
C ASN A 156 -2.73 -19.99 5.02
N TYR A 157 -1.95 -19.08 4.43
CA TYR A 157 -0.86 -19.40 3.51
C TYR A 157 0.53 -19.06 4.06
N PHE A 158 0.60 -18.53 5.29
CA PHE A 158 1.84 -18.11 5.93
C PHE A 158 2.91 -19.22 5.96
N GLN A 159 2.54 -20.46 6.28
CA GLN A 159 3.49 -21.57 6.31
C GLN A 159 4.02 -21.93 4.91
N GLN A 160 3.13 -21.97 3.91
CA GLN A 160 3.52 -22.22 2.53
C GLN A 160 4.43 -21.10 2.00
N MET A 161 4.15 -19.85 2.35
CA MET A 161 4.97 -18.71 1.97
C MET A 161 6.41 -18.82 2.51
N LEU A 162 6.56 -19.31 3.75
CA LEU A 162 7.88 -19.57 4.35
C LEU A 162 8.62 -20.71 3.64
N VAL A 163 7.90 -21.79 3.29
CA VAL A 163 8.47 -22.95 2.58
C VAL A 163 8.88 -22.60 1.15
N GLN A 164 8.13 -21.73 0.48
CA GLN A 164 8.46 -21.24 -0.85
C GLN A 164 9.63 -20.26 -0.85
N GLU A 165 10.10 -19.85 0.32
CA GLU A 165 11.27 -18.99 0.46
C GLU A 165 11.12 -17.68 -0.31
N LYS A 166 9.87 -17.23 -0.51
CA LYS A 166 9.53 -16.08 -1.35
C LYS A 166 10.32 -14.84 -0.93
N TYR A 167 10.46 -14.57 0.36
CA TYR A 167 11.26 -13.44 0.85
C TYR A 167 12.60 -13.88 1.47
N ARG A 168 13.03 -15.12 1.23
CA ARG A 168 14.30 -15.63 1.76
C ARG A 168 15.46 -14.95 1.02
N GLY A 169 16.42 -14.45 1.79
CA GLY A 169 17.60 -13.77 1.24
C GLY A 169 17.43 -12.27 1.06
N VAL A 170 16.22 -11.72 1.26
CA VAL A 170 16.03 -10.28 1.37
C VAL A 170 16.53 -9.81 2.75
N PRO A 171 17.52 -8.91 2.82
CA PRO A 171 18.11 -8.50 4.10
C PRO A 171 17.11 -7.71 4.95
N ASN A 172 17.21 -7.82 6.27
CA ASN A 172 16.35 -7.10 7.22
C ASN A 172 14.83 -7.26 6.98
N THR A 173 14.42 -8.36 6.36
CA THR A 173 13.02 -8.66 6.06
C THR A 173 12.50 -9.76 6.99
N SER A 174 11.34 -9.52 7.60
CA SER A 174 10.63 -10.50 8.41
C SER A 174 9.25 -10.77 7.82
N VAL A 175 8.84 -12.03 7.77
CA VAL A 175 7.52 -12.44 7.28
C VAL A 175 6.66 -12.84 8.48
N GLN A 176 5.44 -12.31 8.55
CA GLN A 176 4.46 -12.56 9.62
C GLN A 176 3.06 -12.79 9.00
N PRO A 177 2.14 -13.48 9.70
CA PRO A 177 0.75 -13.51 9.28
C PRO A 177 0.08 -12.14 9.45
N LEU A 178 -0.80 -11.75 8.52
CA LEU A 178 -1.63 -10.56 8.60
C LEU A 178 -2.79 -10.82 9.55
N LEU A 179 -2.64 -10.32 10.78
CA LEU A 179 -3.63 -10.49 11.84
C LEU A 179 -4.22 -9.14 12.25
N LEU A 180 -5.52 -9.09 12.46
CA LEU A 180 -6.27 -7.91 12.88
C LEU A 180 -6.67 -8.07 14.34
N ASP A 181 -6.50 -7.01 15.12
CA ASP A 181 -6.94 -6.97 16.50
C ASP A 181 -8.46 -6.77 16.58
N TRP A 182 -9.15 -7.70 17.25
CA TRP A 182 -10.59 -7.61 17.49
C TRP A 182 -10.99 -6.30 18.18
N ASP A 183 -10.20 -5.83 19.13
CA ASP A 183 -10.58 -4.73 20.01
C ASP A 183 -10.59 -3.37 19.30
N VAL A 184 -9.92 -3.28 18.14
CA VAL A 184 -9.88 -2.05 17.30
C VAL A 184 -10.75 -2.14 16.05
N LEU A 185 -11.42 -3.27 15.81
CA LEU A 185 -12.28 -3.44 14.62
C LEU A 185 -13.62 -2.73 14.79
N SER A 186 -13.95 -1.86 13.84
CA SER A 186 -15.24 -1.20 13.80
C SER A 186 -16.34 -2.10 13.23
N ALA A 187 -17.59 -1.78 13.54
CA ALA A 187 -18.75 -2.45 12.97
C ALA A 187 -18.72 -2.47 11.43
N ASP A 188 -18.25 -1.38 10.81
CA ASP A 188 -18.12 -1.29 9.34
C ASP A 188 -17.02 -2.21 8.82
N GLN A 189 -15.85 -2.25 9.47
CA GLN A 189 -14.76 -3.17 9.11
C GLN A 189 -15.20 -4.64 9.19
N LEU A 190 -16.01 -5.00 10.19
CA LEU A 190 -16.57 -6.34 10.28
C LEU A 190 -17.43 -6.69 9.07
N LYS A 191 -18.26 -5.76 8.56
CA LYS A 191 -19.07 -5.98 7.35
C LYS A 191 -18.21 -6.21 6.11
N ILE A 192 -17.09 -5.49 6.04
CA ILE A 192 -16.13 -5.56 4.94
C ILE A 192 -15.43 -6.92 4.94
N ILE A 193 -14.89 -7.36 6.08
CA ILE A 193 -14.23 -8.69 6.20
C ILE A 193 -15.23 -9.80 5.88
N MET A 194 -16.45 -9.66 6.39
CA MET A 194 -17.54 -10.60 6.11
C MET A 194 -18.09 -10.47 4.68
N GLN A 195 -17.62 -9.55 3.84
CA GLN A 195 -18.01 -9.34 2.43
C GLN A 195 -19.50 -9.09 2.19
N LEU A 196 -20.19 -8.36 3.06
CA LEU A 196 -21.66 -8.29 3.05
C LEU A 196 -22.27 -7.31 2.03
N SER A 197 -21.53 -7.07 0.96
CA SER A 197 -21.87 -6.27 -0.22
C SER A 197 -22.12 -4.77 0.01
N PHE A 198 -21.49 -4.00 -0.87
CA PHE A 198 -21.52 -2.54 -1.01
C PHE A 198 -22.56 -2.06 -2.05
N ASP A 199 -23.55 -2.89 -2.34
CA ASP A 199 -24.42 -2.66 -3.49
C ASP A 199 -25.50 -1.62 -3.16
N GLN A 200 -25.14 -0.34 -3.29
CA GLN A 200 -26.02 0.80 -3.03
C GLN A 200 -27.22 0.88 -3.98
N VAL A 201 -27.33 -0.03 -4.96
CA VAL A 201 -28.42 0.00 -5.96
C VAL A 201 -29.60 -0.88 -5.56
N SER A 202 -29.46 -1.77 -4.57
CA SER A 202 -30.62 -2.50 -4.07
C SER A 202 -30.51 -2.83 -2.58
N SER A 203 -31.31 -2.14 -1.78
CA SER A 203 -31.59 -2.41 -0.37
C SER A 203 -32.21 -3.80 -0.10
N SER A 204 -32.20 -4.71 -1.07
CA SER A 204 -32.72 -6.07 -1.02
C SER A 204 -31.64 -7.16 -0.87
N SER A 205 -30.35 -6.83 -0.91
CA SER A 205 -29.27 -7.83 -0.97
C SER A 205 -28.61 -8.18 0.37
N VAL A 206 -28.88 -7.42 1.45
CA VAL A 206 -28.35 -7.74 2.79
C VAL A 206 -29.08 -8.97 3.33
N PRO A 207 -28.39 -10.09 3.58
CA PRO A 207 -29.05 -11.29 4.07
C PRO A 207 -29.73 -11.03 5.41
N HIS A 208 -30.95 -11.53 5.61
CA HIS A 208 -31.74 -11.26 6.82
C HIS A 208 -31.03 -11.61 8.14
N TYR A 209 -30.13 -12.60 8.15
CA TYR A 209 -29.31 -12.92 9.33
C TYR A 209 -28.37 -11.77 9.74
N PHE A 210 -27.99 -10.92 8.79
CA PHE A 210 -27.17 -9.76 9.07
C PHE A 210 -27.95 -8.65 9.76
N GLY A 211 -29.27 -8.57 9.61
CA GLY A 211 -30.10 -7.62 10.38
C GLY A 211 -29.94 -7.80 11.89
N ALA A 212 -29.83 -9.04 12.38
CA ALA A 212 -29.58 -9.27 13.81
C ALA A 212 -28.11 -9.01 14.21
N LEU A 213 -27.14 -9.20 13.31
CA LEU A 213 -25.75 -8.81 13.55
C LEU A 213 -25.61 -7.28 13.62
N LEU A 214 -26.25 -6.56 12.70
CA LEU A 214 -26.34 -5.10 12.64
C LEU A 214 -27.14 -4.48 13.78
N ASN A 215 -28.03 -5.21 14.44
CA ASN A 215 -28.72 -4.69 15.62
C ASN A 215 -27.84 -4.77 16.87
N LYS A 216 -27.00 -5.81 16.96
CA LYS A 216 -26.08 -5.99 18.10
C LYS A 216 -24.84 -5.09 18.02
N LEU A 217 -24.33 -4.82 16.82
CA LEU A 217 -23.14 -3.99 16.64
C LEU A 217 -23.30 -2.55 17.21
N PRO A 218 -24.42 -1.82 16.97
CA PRO A 218 -24.70 -0.53 17.59
C PRO A 218 -24.89 -0.62 19.11
N GLU A 219 -25.43 -1.72 19.64
CA GLU A 219 -25.53 -1.94 21.09
C GLU A 219 -24.14 -2.04 21.73
N TYR A 220 -23.22 -2.79 21.12
CA TYR A 220 -21.83 -2.87 21.59
C TYR A 220 -21.11 -1.52 21.48
N GLN A 221 -21.36 -0.77 20.41
CA GLN A 221 -20.81 0.58 20.25
C GLN A 221 -21.34 1.58 21.29
N ARG A 222 -22.62 1.47 21.70
CA ARG A 222 -23.19 2.33 22.75
C ARG A 222 -22.62 2.04 24.13
N CYS A 223 -22.26 0.78 24.40
CA CYS A 223 -21.70 0.36 25.69
C CYS A 223 -20.17 0.52 25.76
N GLU A 224 -19.53 1.15 24.76
CA GLU A 224 -18.07 1.33 24.62
C GLU A 224 -17.24 0.05 24.78
N SER A 225 -17.85 -1.13 24.68
CA SER A 225 -17.16 -2.40 24.87
C SER A 225 -17.69 -3.41 23.88
N MET A 226 -16.85 -3.77 22.91
CA MET A 226 -17.05 -4.99 22.15
C MET A 226 -16.91 -6.18 23.09
N PRO A 227 -17.80 -7.19 23.02
CA PRO A 227 -17.60 -8.42 23.76
C PRO A 227 -16.34 -9.12 23.23
N PRO A 228 -15.66 -9.96 24.03
CA PRO A 228 -14.56 -10.78 23.54
C PRO A 228 -14.97 -11.58 22.29
N TYR A 229 -14.05 -11.73 21.33
CA TYR A 229 -14.33 -12.39 20.04
C TYR A 229 -15.00 -13.76 20.18
N HIS A 230 -14.55 -14.59 21.14
CA HIS A 230 -15.14 -15.91 21.37
C HIS A 230 -16.63 -15.83 21.78
N ASN A 231 -17.00 -14.86 22.62
CA ASN A 231 -18.39 -14.63 23.01
C ASN A 231 -19.21 -14.17 21.83
N PHE A 232 -18.68 -13.26 21.00
CA PHE A 232 -19.33 -12.82 19.77
C PHE A 232 -19.59 -14.01 18.83
N ARG A 233 -18.57 -14.85 18.59
CA ARG A 233 -18.67 -16.04 17.73
C ARG A 233 -19.70 -17.02 18.29
N GLU A 234 -19.61 -17.35 19.58
CA GLU A 234 -20.52 -18.30 20.21
C GLU A 234 -21.97 -17.82 20.12
N GLN A 235 -22.22 -16.56 20.46
CA GLN A 235 -23.55 -15.95 20.39
C GLN A 235 -24.16 -15.96 18.99
N LEU A 236 -23.36 -15.87 17.94
CA LEU A 236 -23.86 -15.92 16.56
C LEU A 236 -24.02 -17.34 16.03
N SER A 237 -23.21 -18.28 16.53
CA SER A 237 -23.29 -19.70 16.19
C SER A 237 -24.41 -20.45 16.93
N SER A 238 -24.90 -19.91 18.05
CA SER A 238 -25.98 -20.50 18.83
C SER A 238 -27.36 -20.16 18.25
N LYS A 239 -28.11 -21.19 17.83
CA LYS A 239 -29.49 -21.04 17.31
C LYS A 239 -30.44 -20.40 18.34
N SER A 240 -30.21 -20.68 19.62
CA SER A 240 -31.02 -20.18 20.73
C SER A 240 -30.87 -18.69 20.98
N SER A 241 -29.73 -18.09 20.65
CA SER A 241 -29.44 -16.67 20.91
C SER A 241 -29.71 -15.74 19.73
N THR A 242 -29.85 -16.29 18.52
CA THR A 242 -30.07 -15.51 17.29
C THR A 242 -31.48 -15.65 16.72
N GLY A 243 -32.16 -16.77 16.99
CA GLY A 243 -33.44 -17.09 16.36
C GLY A 243 -33.34 -17.39 14.86
N PHE A 244 -32.14 -17.66 14.34
CA PHE A 244 -31.93 -17.93 12.91
C PHE A 244 -32.41 -19.32 12.49
N THR A 245 -32.91 -19.41 11.26
CA THR A 245 -33.26 -20.68 10.64
C THR A 245 -31.99 -21.46 10.27
N SER A 246 -32.10 -22.78 10.13
CA SER A 246 -30.96 -23.61 9.66
C SER A 246 -30.42 -23.14 8.30
N SER A 247 -31.28 -22.62 7.42
CA SER A 247 -30.90 -22.06 6.11
C SER A 247 -30.15 -20.73 6.17
N GLN A 248 -30.25 -20.00 7.28
CA GLN A 248 -29.52 -18.75 7.52
C GLN A 248 -28.16 -18.99 8.19
N MET A 249 -28.06 -20.05 9.00
CA MET A 249 -26.85 -20.38 9.74
C MET A 249 -25.66 -20.75 8.84
N GLU A 250 -25.90 -21.51 7.77
CA GLU A 250 -24.83 -21.99 6.90
C GLU A 250 -24.12 -20.85 6.14
N PRO A 251 -24.82 -19.91 5.47
CA PRO A 251 -24.19 -18.73 4.88
C PRO A 251 -23.47 -17.85 5.91
N LEU A 252 -24.03 -17.69 7.12
CA LEU A 252 -23.40 -16.93 8.19
C LEU A 252 -22.08 -17.56 8.64
N GLU A 253 -22.04 -18.89 8.81
CA GLU A 253 -20.82 -19.61 9.20
C GLU A 253 -19.71 -19.42 8.16
N LEU A 254 -20.04 -19.40 6.86
CA LEU A 254 -19.05 -19.08 5.82
C LEU A 254 -18.47 -17.67 5.98
N ARG A 255 -19.28 -16.68 6.36
CA ARG A 255 -18.80 -15.32 6.61
C ARG A 255 -18.01 -15.20 7.92
N LEU A 256 -18.40 -15.92 8.98
CA LEU A 256 -17.65 -15.99 10.24
C LEU A 256 -16.26 -16.61 10.03
N LYS A 257 -16.14 -17.62 9.15
CA LYS A 257 -14.83 -18.18 8.77
C LYS A 257 -13.88 -17.15 8.13
N LEU A 258 -14.42 -16.13 7.44
CA LEU A 258 -13.61 -15.03 6.91
C LEU A 258 -13.02 -14.17 8.04
N LEU A 259 -13.81 -13.92 9.10
CA LEU A 259 -13.32 -13.25 10.32
C LEU A 259 -12.29 -14.12 11.05
N ASP A 260 -12.58 -15.40 11.25
CA ASP A 260 -11.68 -16.34 11.92
C ASP A 260 -10.31 -16.42 11.25
N ALA A 261 -10.25 -16.23 9.93
CA ALA A 261 -9.01 -16.26 9.17
C ALA A 261 -8.05 -15.12 9.54
N VAL A 262 -8.56 -13.92 9.84
CA VAL A 262 -7.73 -12.72 10.03
C VAL A 262 -7.73 -12.17 11.47
N VAL A 263 -8.74 -12.46 12.29
CA VAL A 263 -8.81 -11.94 13.67
C VAL A 263 -7.83 -12.68 14.58
N GLN A 264 -6.95 -11.94 15.26
CA GLN A 264 -5.91 -12.47 16.17
C GLN A 264 -6.52 -13.35 17.26
N GLN A 265 -7.64 -12.92 17.85
CA GLN A 265 -8.34 -13.58 18.94
C GLN A 265 -9.17 -14.80 18.51
N SER A 266 -9.15 -15.19 17.22
CA SER A 266 -9.79 -16.44 16.78
C SER A 266 -9.09 -17.65 17.39
N ALA A 267 -9.84 -18.72 17.69
CA ALA A 267 -9.27 -19.90 18.33
C ALA A 267 -8.11 -20.52 17.52
N LYS A 268 -8.20 -20.45 16.18
CA LYS A 268 -7.16 -20.89 15.26
C LYS A 268 -5.91 -20.02 15.37
N ASN A 269 -6.07 -18.70 15.31
CA ASN A 269 -4.94 -17.76 15.32
C ASN A 269 -4.29 -17.63 16.70
N VAL A 270 -5.05 -17.76 17.79
CA VAL A 270 -4.45 -17.86 19.14
C VAL A 270 -3.58 -19.11 19.26
N ARG A 271 -4.05 -20.25 18.76
CA ARG A 271 -3.29 -21.50 18.79
C ARG A 271 -2.02 -21.42 17.95
N ASP A 272 -2.13 -20.91 16.72
CA ASP A 272 -1.06 -20.98 15.73
C ASP A 272 -0.11 -19.75 15.81
N TYR A 273 -0.62 -18.59 16.26
CA TYR A 273 0.01 -17.28 16.11
C TYR A 273 -0.10 -16.37 17.36
N SER A 274 -0.31 -16.91 18.57
CA SER A 274 -0.44 -16.12 19.81
C SER A 274 0.69 -15.12 20.07
N ASN A 275 1.92 -15.43 19.65
CA ASN A 275 3.09 -14.55 19.84
C ASN A 275 3.36 -13.63 18.64
N ARG A 276 2.48 -13.64 17.63
CA ARG A 276 2.61 -12.82 16.42
C ARG A 276 1.94 -11.47 16.64
N LYS A 277 2.46 -10.48 15.95
CA LYS A 277 2.00 -9.09 16.01
C LYS A 277 0.83 -8.88 15.06
N THR A 278 -0.11 -8.04 15.47
CA THR A 278 -1.20 -7.61 14.58
C THR A 278 -0.68 -6.60 13.55
N PHE A 279 -1.50 -6.26 12.56
CA PHE A 279 -1.18 -5.21 11.60
C PHE A 279 -0.80 -3.90 12.29
N MET A 280 -1.56 -3.49 13.31
CA MET A 280 -1.34 -2.24 14.02
C MET A 280 -0.07 -2.25 14.87
N ASP A 281 0.33 -3.42 15.40
CA ASP A 281 1.59 -3.62 16.10
C ASP A 281 2.79 -3.59 15.14
N ALA A 282 2.67 -4.25 13.98
CA ALA A 282 3.69 -4.21 12.93
C ALA A 282 3.90 -2.78 12.41
N MET A 283 2.81 -2.03 12.25
CA MET A 283 2.86 -0.60 11.95
C MET A 283 3.55 0.19 13.07
N GLN A 284 3.27 -0.12 14.34
CA GLN A 284 3.94 0.49 15.49
C GLN A 284 5.46 0.28 15.46
N ASP A 285 5.89 -0.97 15.29
CA ASP A 285 7.31 -1.30 15.17
C ASP A 285 7.96 -0.56 14.01
N ALA A 286 7.37 -0.64 12.81
CA ALA A 286 7.90 -0.02 11.62
C ALA A 286 8.02 1.50 11.79
N TYR A 287 7.09 2.13 12.49
CA TYR A 287 7.20 3.54 12.81
C TYR A 287 8.41 3.83 13.72
N ASP A 288 8.58 3.06 14.78
CA ASP A 288 9.65 3.26 15.76
C ASP A 288 11.04 2.93 15.18
N THR A 289 11.10 2.03 14.19
CA THR A 289 12.35 1.59 13.56
C THR A 289 12.61 2.19 12.18
N GLN A 290 11.75 3.08 11.66
CA GLN A 290 11.82 3.59 10.28
C GLN A 290 11.76 2.48 9.22
N GLY A 291 10.89 1.51 9.46
CA GLY A 291 10.61 0.37 8.59
C GLY A 291 9.43 0.56 7.65
N ILE A 292 9.26 -0.43 6.79
CA ILE A 292 8.12 -0.55 5.86
C ILE A 292 7.31 -1.80 6.20
N VAL A 293 5.98 -1.68 6.13
CA VAL A 293 5.07 -2.83 6.24
C VAL A 293 4.47 -3.11 4.88
N ILE A 294 4.57 -4.36 4.43
CA ILE A 294 4.02 -4.81 3.14
C ILE A 294 2.93 -5.83 3.44
N ALA A 295 1.67 -5.52 3.14
CA ALA A 295 0.59 -6.50 3.11
C ALA A 295 0.60 -7.20 1.73
N ASP A 296 1.24 -8.37 1.68
CA ASP A 296 1.31 -9.22 0.49
C ASP A 296 0.26 -10.32 0.57
N LEU A 297 -0.81 -10.17 -0.21
CA LEU A 297 -1.92 -11.11 -0.27
C LEU A 297 -1.87 -12.03 -1.50
N SER A 298 -0.70 -12.21 -2.12
CA SER A 298 -0.49 -13.16 -3.22
C SER A 298 -0.57 -14.61 -2.73
N ASP A 299 -1.79 -15.04 -2.40
CA ASP A 299 -2.19 -16.35 -1.90
C ASP A 299 -3.16 -16.97 -2.92
N PRO A 300 -2.91 -18.20 -3.42
CA PRO A 300 -3.76 -18.83 -4.43
C PRO A 300 -5.19 -19.12 -3.93
N LEU A 301 -5.43 -19.02 -2.62
CA LEU A 301 -6.74 -19.21 -2.00
C LEU A 301 -7.49 -17.89 -1.75
N ILE A 302 -6.83 -16.74 -1.97
CA ILE A 302 -7.44 -15.41 -1.83
C ILE A 302 -7.89 -14.93 -3.21
N SER A 303 -9.16 -14.56 -3.33
CA SER A 303 -9.67 -13.92 -4.55
C SER A 303 -9.33 -12.43 -4.61
N LYS A 304 -9.34 -11.84 -5.81
CA LYS A 304 -9.27 -10.38 -6.05
C LYS A 304 -10.20 -9.59 -5.11
N GLN A 305 -11.45 -10.04 -4.95
CA GLN A 305 -12.43 -9.41 -4.08
C GLN A 305 -12.07 -9.53 -2.59
N GLN A 306 -11.55 -10.68 -2.15
CA GLN A 306 -11.09 -10.87 -0.78
C GLN A 306 -9.90 -9.97 -0.45
N ALA A 307 -8.91 -9.89 -1.34
CA ALA A 307 -7.77 -8.99 -1.19
C ALA A 307 -8.23 -7.52 -1.10
N ASN A 308 -9.15 -7.10 -1.99
CA ASN A 308 -9.75 -5.76 -1.96
C ASN A 308 -10.38 -5.44 -0.58
N CYS A 309 -11.20 -6.34 -0.04
CA CYS A 309 -11.82 -6.16 1.28
C CYS A 309 -10.79 -6.07 2.42
N ILE A 310 -9.77 -6.93 2.42
CA ILE A 310 -8.72 -6.90 3.45
C ILE A 310 -7.92 -5.59 3.36
N PHE A 311 -7.51 -5.18 2.16
CA PHE A 311 -6.81 -3.92 1.94
C PHE A 311 -7.64 -2.71 2.35
N GLN A 312 -8.96 -2.74 2.16
CA GLN A 312 -9.83 -1.66 2.62
C GLN A 312 -9.80 -1.53 4.15
N VAL A 313 -9.85 -2.64 4.89
CA VAL A 313 -9.77 -2.63 6.35
C VAL A 313 -8.41 -2.16 6.84
N VAL A 314 -7.33 -2.68 6.24
CA VAL A 314 -5.95 -2.29 6.52
C VAL A 314 -5.75 -0.79 6.26
N LEU A 315 -6.26 -0.26 5.15
CA LEU A 315 -6.23 1.17 4.82
C LEU A 315 -6.95 2.00 5.89
N GLN A 316 -8.16 1.62 6.26
CA GLN A 316 -8.95 2.31 7.28
C GLN A 316 -8.23 2.32 8.64
N GLN A 317 -7.69 1.18 9.08
CA GLN A 317 -6.92 1.11 10.33
C GLN A 317 -5.67 1.99 10.28
N PHE A 318 -4.92 1.95 9.18
CA PHE A 318 -3.72 2.76 9.01
C PHE A 318 -4.02 4.27 9.01
N CYS A 319 -5.08 4.68 8.30
CA CYS A 319 -5.51 6.08 8.27
C CYS A 319 -5.93 6.59 9.65
N ASN A 320 -6.62 5.76 10.43
CA ASN A 320 -7.10 6.13 11.77
C ASN A 320 -6.05 5.95 12.87
N LYS A 321 -4.93 5.26 12.62
CA LYS A 321 -3.87 5.06 13.62
C LYS A 321 -3.30 6.40 14.08
N GLU A 322 -3.51 6.72 15.35
CA GLU A 322 -2.77 7.79 16.02
C GLU A 322 -1.43 7.22 16.52
N TRP A 323 -0.38 8.02 16.39
CA TRP A 323 0.97 7.63 16.80
C TRP A 323 1.34 8.39 18.07
N ASN A 324 1.88 7.70 19.08
CA ASN A 324 2.20 8.30 20.37
C ASN A 324 3.03 9.61 20.24
N GLY A 325 2.56 10.68 20.90
CA GLY A 325 3.25 11.98 20.98
C GLY A 325 2.84 13.00 19.91
N ASP A 326 1.54 13.08 19.58
CA ASP A 326 1.01 13.83 18.45
C ASP A 326 1.19 15.35 18.59
N LYS A 327 2.39 15.83 18.24
CA LYS A 327 2.71 17.12 17.60
C LYS A 327 4.11 17.03 16.96
N PRO A 328 4.26 17.30 15.66
CA PRO A 328 3.22 17.47 14.64
C PRO A 328 2.81 16.12 14.03
N VAL A 329 1.58 16.06 13.51
CA VAL A 329 0.99 14.93 12.76
C VAL A 329 2.04 14.24 11.89
N ARG A 330 2.34 12.99 12.24
CA ARG A 330 3.40 12.20 11.59
C ARG A 330 3.00 11.81 10.18
N ARG A 331 3.99 11.79 9.29
CA ARG A 331 3.80 11.56 7.86
C ARG A 331 3.39 10.11 7.63
N LYS A 332 2.33 9.90 6.86
CA LYS A 332 1.88 8.56 6.46
C LYS A 332 2.01 8.43 4.94
N LEU A 333 2.48 7.27 4.48
CA LEU A 333 2.58 6.92 3.07
C LEU A 333 1.88 5.57 2.86
N VAL A 334 0.92 5.53 1.95
CA VAL A 334 0.33 4.29 1.46
C VAL A 334 0.71 4.07 0.01
N VAL A 335 1.12 2.84 -0.30
CA VAL A 335 1.47 2.42 -1.65
C VAL A 335 0.53 1.31 -2.07
N PHE A 336 -0.15 1.49 -3.20
CA PHE A 336 -0.95 0.48 -3.88
C PHE A 336 -0.13 -0.06 -5.04
N ASP A 337 0.55 -1.17 -4.83
CA ASP A 337 1.38 -1.79 -5.86
C ASP A 337 0.53 -2.67 -6.78
N GLU A 338 0.83 -2.70 -8.08
CA GLU A 338 0.07 -3.43 -9.12
C GLU A 338 -1.47 -3.32 -9.00
N ALA A 339 -1.98 -2.12 -8.72
CA ALA A 339 -3.34 -1.88 -8.25
C ALA A 339 -4.48 -2.45 -9.12
N HIS A 340 -4.33 -2.48 -10.45
CA HIS A 340 -5.28 -3.16 -11.36
C HIS A 340 -5.55 -4.64 -11.01
N LYS A 341 -4.63 -5.33 -10.32
CA LYS A 341 -4.85 -6.72 -9.89
C LYS A 341 -5.91 -6.86 -8.82
N TYR A 342 -6.23 -5.81 -8.06
CA TYR A 342 -7.21 -5.87 -6.97
C TYR A 342 -8.19 -4.70 -6.89
N ILE A 343 -8.07 -3.71 -7.77
CA ILE A 343 -9.00 -2.58 -7.91
C ILE A 343 -9.76 -2.70 -9.23
N SER A 344 -10.95 -2.12 -9.28
CA SER A 344 -11.86 -2.04 -10.41
C SER A 344 -12.63 -0.72 -10.36
N ASN A 345 -12.95 -0.18 -11.53
CA ASN A 345 -13.61 1.11 -11.67
C ASN A 345 -15.10 1.07 -11.27
N ASP A 346 -15.67 -0.12 -11.10
CA ASP A 346 -17.10 -0.36 -10.85
C ASP A 346 -17.51 -0.14 -9.38
N GLY A 347 -17.05 0.98 -8.79
CA GLY A 347 -17.46 1.36 -7.43
C GLY A 347 -17.03 0.35 -6.36
N ASP A 348 -15.86 -0.26 -6.51
CA ASP A 348 -15.36 -1.19 -5.49
C ASP A 348 -15.02 -0.49 -4.16
N GLY A 349 -15.07 -1.26 -3.07
CA GLY A 349 -14.96 -0.72 -1.71
C GLY A 349 -13.62 -0.04 -1.46
N LEU A 350 -12.52 -0.58 -2.01
CA LEU A 350 -11.19 -0.01 -1.86
C LEU A 350 -11.02 1.29 -2.65
N ALA A 351 -11.51 1.36 -3.88
CA ALA A 351 -11.55 2.58 -4.69
C ALA A 351 -12.26 3.73 -3.96
N HIS A 352 -13.41 3.44 -3.37
CA HIS A 352 -14.15 4.44 -2.58
C HIS A 352 -13.35 4.91 -1.36
N GLU A 353 -12.70 3.97 -0.64
CA GLU A 353 -11.87 4.33 0.50
C GLU A 353 -10.63 5.13 0.07
N MET A 354 -9.98 4.79 -1.05
CA MET A 354 -8.88 5.55 -1.61
C MET A 354 -9.27 6.98 -1.92
N LEU A 355 -10.41 7.21 -2.58
CA LEU A 355 -10.93 8.55 -2.83
C LEU A 355 -11.22 9.31 -1.54
N LYS A 356 -11.74 8.63 -0.52
CA LYS A 356 -11.94 9.23 0.81
C LYS A 356 -10.61 9.63 1.45
N VAL A 357 -9.57 8.80 1.33
CA VAL A 357 -8.22 9.15 1.81
C VAL A 357 -7.64 10.34 1.04
N VAL A 358 -7.75 10.36 -0.29
CA VAL A 358 -7.32 11.52 -1.12
C VAL A 358 -8.01 12.80 -0.65
N ARG A 359 -9.35 12.78 -0.52
CA ARG A 359 -10.13 13.96 -0.11
C ARG A 359 -9.79 14.44 1.30
N THR A 360 -9.35 13.54 2.17
CA THR A 360 -9.01 13.83 3.57
C THR A 360 -7.51 13.93 3.84
N MET A 361 -6.64 13.79 2.82
CA MET A 361 -5.19 13.72 3.00
C MET A 361 -4.62 14.92 3.76
N ARG A 362 -5.23 16.11 3.60
CA ARG A 362 -4.87 17.34 4.32
C ARG A 362 -4.98 17.18 5.83
N LEU A 363 -6.01 16.49 6.30
CA LEU A 363 -6.28 16.23 7.71
C LEU A 363 -5.45 15.06 8.24
N THR A 364 -5.32 13.99 7.45
CA THR A 364 -4.70 12.73 7.89
C THR A 364 -3.18 12.68 7.70
N GLY A 365 -2.59 13.64 6.98
CA GLY A 365 -1.14 13.67 6.71
C GLY A 365 -0.67 12.61 5.71
N MET A 366 -1.60 12.04 4.94
CA MET A 366 -1.37 10.94 4.01
C MET A 366 -0.72 11.39 2.70
N ARG A 367 0.14 10.54 2.16
CA ARG A 367 0.59 10.51 0.77
C ARG A 367 0.16 9.19 0.17
N ILE A 368 -0.23 9.21 -1.10
CA ILE A 368 -0.68 8.03 -1.82
C ILE A 368 0.21 7.84 -3.03
N VAL A 369 0.67 6.61 -3.23
CA VAL A 369 1.34 6.18 -4.46
C VAL A 369 0.57 4.99 -5.02
N VAL A 370 0.25 5.01 -6.30
CA VAL A 370 -0.43 3.92 -7.00
C VAL A 370 0.42 3.49 -8.18
N SER A 371 0.80 2.21 -8.21
CA SER A 371 1.43 1.56 -9.37
C SER A 371 0.36 0.79 -10.14
N THR A 372 0.24 1.00 -11.45
CA THR A 372 -0.72 0.23 -12.25
C THR A 372 -0.31 0.11 -13.72
N GLN A 373 -0.76 -0.97 -14.36
CA GLN A 373 -0.65 -1.16 -15.81
C GLN A 373 -1.91 -0.69 -16.54
N SER A 374 -3.05 -0.74 -15.86
CA SER A 374 -4.36 -0.38 -16.37
C SER A 374 -4.90 0.85 -15.62
N PRO A 375 -4.55 2.09 -16.02
CA PRO A 375 -5.04 3.29 -15.34
C PRO A 375 -6.57 3.43 -15.44
N ALA A 376 -7.20 2.82 -16.45
CA ALA A 376 -8.65 2.81 -16.63
C ALA A 376 -9.42 2.02 -15.56
N GLU A 377 -8.73 1.15 -14.80
CA GLU A 377 -9.33 0.43 -13.66
C GLU A 377 -9.37 1.26 -12.39
N LEU A 378 -8.62 2.37 -12.33
CA LEU A 378 -8.65 3.28 -11.20
C LEU A 378 -9.88 4.21 -11.29
N PRO A 379 -10.36 4.71 -10.14
CA PRO A 379 -11.46 5.67 -10.14
C PRO A 379 -11.09 6.92 -10.93
N HIS A 380 -11.97 7.35 -11.84
CA HIS A 380 -11.70 8.50 -12.71
C HIS A 380 -11.30 9.77 -11.93
N GLU A 381 -11.89 9.98 -10.75
CA GLU A 381 -11.54 11.12 -9.90
C GLU A 381 -10.07 11.11 -9.47
N MET A 382 -9.43 9.95 -9.31
CA MET A 382 -7.99 9.88 -9.03
C MET A 382 -7.12 10.36 -10.18
N LEU A 383 -7.59 10.21 -11.42
CA LEU A 383 -6.90 10.69 -12.62
C LEU A 383 -7.07 12.20 -12.84
N ALA A 384 -8.05 12.81 -12.17
CA ALA A 384 -8.44 14.21 -12.35
C ALA A 384 -7.93 15.15 -11.24
N LEU A 385 -7.11 14.65 -10.30
CA LEU A 385 -6.62 15.39 -9.12
C LEU A 385 -5.60 16.48 -9.43
#